data_AF-A0A7Z0WH75-F1
#
_entry.id   AF-A0A7Z0WH75-F1
#
_cell.length_a   1.000
_cell.length_b   1.000
_cell.length_c   1.000
_cell.angle_alpha   90.00
_cell.angle_beta   90.00
_cell.angle_gamma   90.00
#
_symmetry.space_group_name_H-M   'P 1'
#
loop_
_entity.id
_entity.type
_entity.pdbx_description
1 polymer ?
#
loop_
_entity_poly.entity_id
_entity_poly.type
_entity_poly.pdbx_seq_one_letter_code
_entity_poly.pdbx_strand_id
1 'polypeptide(L)'
;MRRWPLLASVVGVGLVVASALSPSATAAEPLTVAQAVSQQSGASQTVRGYVVGQPVATNTVVTTGFPNDYAIALADSPSTTSTSDMIYVQVPSAFRADYGLASNPGLMGDRLDVTGSLQAYFSHAGIKSPTAFAPADGTPPEEPEEPEEPGEPDDDYDSTYYKTAIGLTGPALKDELHKIISTNDTVSYDEVWDALQLTDEDPANANNVILLYSGRSQAKSAHGGDANDWNREHVWAKSHGDFGTRVGPGTDVHHLRPTDTTVNSTRGNKDFDNGGEPVDEAPDCRTDSDSWEPRDAVKGDVARMIFYMAVRYEGGDGFADLELNDSVNNGSAPNMGRMSVLLQWNDADPPDAFEERRNQVIYDQIQHNRNPFVDHPEWAKSIWN
;
A
#
# COMPACT_ATOMS: atom_id res chain seq x y z
N MET A 1 40.77 -85.53 35.95
CA MET A 1 40.41 -84.95 37.26
C MET A 1 39.49 -83.76 37.04
N ARG A 2 38.43 -83.68 37.86
CA ARG A 2 37.51 -82.56 38.12
C ARG A 2 36.54 -82.06 37.03
N ARG A 3 35.29 -81.95 37.48
CA ARG A 3 34.05 -81.46 36.85
C ARG A 3 33.80 -79.97 37.20
N TRP A 4 32.85 -79.37 36.45
CA TRP A 4 31.92 -78.24 36.76
C TRP A 4 32.25 -76.82 36.19
N PRO A 5 31.25 -75.92 35.98
CA PRO A 5 30.12 -76.00 35.02
C PRO A 5 29.81 -74.65 34.28
N LEU A 6 28.80 -74.67 33.39
CA LEU A 6 27.86 -73.62 32.91
C LEU A 6 28.17 -72.12 33.17
N LEU A 7 28.01 -71.28 32.14
CA LEU A 7 26.99 -70.21 32.12
C LEU A 7 26.86 -69.55 30.72
N ALA A 8 25.62 -69.40 30.26
CA ALA A 8 25.25 -68.63 29.08
C ALA A 8 25.31 -67.12 29.37
N SER A 9 25.67 -66.30 28.39
CA SER A 9 25.47 -64.84 28.44
C SER A 9 25.25 -64.30 27.03
N VAL A 10 24.02 -63.89 26.78
CA VAL A 10 23.59 -63.12 25.62
C VAL A 10 24.04 -61.67 25.84
N VAL A 11 24.89 -61.15 24.95
CA VAL A 11 25.30 -59.75 24.96
C VAL A 11 24.32 -58.97 24.09
N GLY A 12 23.42 -58.20 24.71
CA GLY A 12 22.64 -57.17 24.06
C GLY A 12 23.45 -55.88 23.99
N VAL A 13 23.68 -55.36 22.79
CA VAL A 13 24.29 -54.05 22.58
C VAL A 13 23.20 -52.99 22.73
N GLY A 14 23.15 -52.33 23.88
CA GLY A 14 22.34 -51.13 24.10
C GLY A 14 23.14 -49.89 23.68
N LEU A 15 22.65 -49.16 22.68
CA LEU A 15 23.19 -47.87 22.27
C LEU A 15 22.73 -46.82 23.29
N VAL A 16 23.64 -46.32 24.13
CA VAL A 16 23.39 -45.17 25.01
C VAL A 16 23.75 -43.90 24.24
N VAL A 17 22.74 -43.16 23.79
CA VAL A 17 22.92 -41.80 23.28
C VAL A 17 23.04 -40.88 24.49
N ALA A 18 24.26 -40.47 24.82
CA ALA A 18 24.51 -39.40 25.78
C ALA A 18 24.27 -38.06 25.06
N SER A 19 23.12 -37.44 25.30
CA SER A 19 22.85 -36.06 24.89
C SER A 19 23.70 -35.11 25.73
N ALA A 20 24.73 -34.53 25.10
CA ALA A 20 25.46 -33.41 25.67
C ALA A 20 24.55 -32.19 25.72
N LEU A 21 24.13 -31.80 26.93
CA LEU A 21 23.51 -30.51 27.18
C LEU A 21 24.60 -29.45 27.09
N SER A 22 24.64 -28.72 25.96
CA SER A 22 25.39 -27.48 25.86
C SER A 22 24.78 -26.45 26.83
N PRO A 23 25.57 -25.75 27.66
CA PRO A 23 25.04 -24.65 28.45
C PRO A 23 24.61 -23.53 27.50
N SER A 24 23.33 -23.16 27.54
CA SER A 24 22.82 -21.97 26.85
C SER A 24 23.58 -20.75 27.36
N ALA A 25 24.26 -20.04 26.47
CA ALA A 25 24.88 -18.76 26.79
C ALA A 25 23.77 -17.77 27.19
N THR A 26 23.81 -17.27 28.43
CA THR A 26 22.95 -16.17 28.88
C THR A 26 23.43 -14.90 28.18
N ALA A 27 22.57 -14.27 27.38
CA ALA A 27 22.88 -12.97 26.79
C ALA A 27 23.16 -11.96 27.91
N ALA A 28 24.16 -11.09 27.72
CA ALA A 28 24.48 -10.04 28.69
C ALA A 28 23.30 -9.04 28.77
N GLU A 29 22.96 -8.58 29.98
CA GLU A 29 21.90 -7.58 30.16
C GLU A 29 22.29 -6.25 29.49
N PRO A 30 21.34 -5.55 28.86
CA PRO A 30 21.57 -4.22 28.30
C PRO A 30 22.07 -3.22 29.35
N LEU A 31 22.94 -2.30 28.93
CA LEU A 31 23.38 -1.18 29.76
C LEU A 31 22.26 -0.14 29.93
N THR A 32 22.20 0.52 31.08
CA THR A 32 21.35 1.72 31.23
C THR A 32 21.95 2.90 30.47
N VAL A 33 21.17 3.95 30.22
CA VAL A 33 21.65 5.16 29.56
C VAL A 33 22.76 5.81 30.36
N ALA A 34 22.60 5.99 31.68
CA ALA A 34 23.65 6.55 32.53
C ALA A 34 24.97 5.74 32.47
N GLN A 35 24.87 4.41 32.41
CA GLN A 35 26.04 3.56 32.24
C GLN A 35 26.69 3.77 30.87
N ALA A 36 25.91 3.79 29.79
CA ALA A 36 26.42 4.00 28.43
C ALA A 36 27.05 5.38 28.21
N VAL A 37 26.46 6.43 28.82
CA VAL A 37 27.00 7.80 28.84
C VAL A 37 28.35 7.84 29.56
N SER A 38 28.51 7.09 30.65
CA SER A 38 29.79 7.02 31.39
C SER A 38 30.89 6.22 30.69
N GLN A 39 30.52 5.27 29.82
CA GLN A 39 31.48 4.35 29.20
C GLN A 39 32.13 4.92 27.93
N GLN A 40 31.33 5.31 26.93
CA GLN A 40 31.78 5.89 25.63
C GLN A 40 33.10 5.32 25.08
N SER A 41 33.25 4.00 25.16
CA SER A 41 34.51 3.29 24.96
C SER A 41 34.82 2.95 23.50
N GLY A 42 33.89 3.24 22.58
CA GLY A 42 33.91 2.81 21.19
C GLY A 42 33.46 1.35 20.99
N ALA A 43 33.26 0.57 22.05
CA ALA A 43 32.78 -0.80 21.94
C ALA A 43 31.30 -0.84 21.51
N SER A 44 30.94 -1.88 20.76
CA SER A 44 29.53 -2.18 20.48
C SER A 44 28.87 -2.76 21.72
N GLN A 45 27.79 -2.15 22.19
CA GLN A 45 27.02 -2.56 23.37
C GLN A 45 25.52 -2.33 23.10
N THR A 46 24.67 -3.09 23.79
CA THR A 46 23.23 -2.85 23.83
C THR A 46 22.91 -1.90 24.97
N VAL A 47 22.20 -0.82 24.67
CA VAL A 47 21.78 0.21 25.63
C VAL A 47 20.27 0.27 25.67
N ARG A 48 19.71 0.25 26.87
CA ARG A 48 18.28 0.34 27.15
C ARG A 48 17.92 1.73 27.65
N GLY A 49 16.95 2.38 27.01
CA GLY A 49 16.47 3.69 27.43
C GLY A 49 15.13 4.09 26.81
N TYR A 50 14.48 5.08 27.40
CA TYR A 50 13.26 5.71 26.92
C TYR A 50 13.56 6.76 25.86
N VAL A 51 12.82 6.78 24.76
CA VAL A 51 12.91 7.84 23.75
C VAL A 51 12.36 9.15 24.32
N VAL A 52 13.19 10.19 24.35
CA VAL A 52 12.87 11.49 24.97
C VAL A 52 12.97 12.68 24.01
N GLY A 53 13.24 12.43 22.72
CA GLY A 53 13.20 13.45 21.67
C GLY A 53 14.24 13.23 20.57
N GLN A 54 14.35 14.20 19.67
CA GLN A 54 15.36 14.20 18.61
C GLN A 54 16.44 15.26 18.88
N PRO A 55 17.73 14.88 18.94
CA PRO A 55 18.81 15.85 19.01
C PRO A 55 18.95 16.58 17.68
N VAL A 56 18.85 17.91 17.72
CA VAL A 56 19.07 18.80 16.56
C VAL A 56 20.37 19.60 16.67
N ALA A 57 20.94 19.64 17.88
CA ALA A 57 22.26 20.19 18.16
C ALA A 57 22.84 19.53 19.43
N THR A 58 24.09 19.84 19.79
CA THR A 58 24.78 19.26 20.95
C THR A 58 23.95 19.32 22.25
N ASN A 59 23.28 20.45 22.51
CA ASN A 59 22.48 20.67 23.73
C ASN A 59 21.02 20.99 23.42
N THR A 60 20.52 20.56 22.26
CA THR A 60 19.14 20.85 21.84
C THR A 60 18.50 19.56 21.38
N VAL A 61 17.45 19.16 22.11
CA VAL A 61 16.58 18.05 21.77
C VAL A 61 15.17 18.62 21.59
N VAL A 62 14.58 18.38 20.43
CA VAL A 62 13.17 18.74 20.17
C VAL A 62 12.29 17.55 20.55
N THR A 63 11.11 17.83 21.09
CA THR A 63 10.14 16.80 21.50
C THR A 63 8.92 16.74 20.58
N THR A 64 8.81 17.67 19.63
CA THR A 64 7.78 17.76 18.59
C THR A 64 8.38 18.46 17.36
N GLY A 65 7.71 18.36 16.20
CA GLY A 65 8.15 19.04 14.97
C GLY A 65 9.51 18.54 14.49
N PHE A 66 9.73 17.22 14.55
CA PHE A 66 10.97 16.54 14.23
C PHE A 66 11.43 16.86 12.80
N PRO A 67 12.61 17.49 12.59
CA PRO A 67 13.02 17.96 11.26
C PRO A 67 13.44 16.85 10.28
N ASN A 68 13.70 15.61 10.75
CA ASN A 68 14.10 14.45 9.94
C ASN A 68 14.21 13.17 10.80
N ASP A 69 14.59 12.05 10.20
CA ASP A 69 14.67 10.73 10.86
C ASP A 69 16.09 10.29 11.26
N TYR A 70 17.04 11.21 11.39
CA TYR A 70 18.45 10.81 11.45
C TYR A 70 18.98 10.49 12.85
N ALA A 71 18.21 10.83 13.88
CA ALA A 71 18.65 10.70 15.26
C ALA A 71 17.50 10.60 16.26
N ILE A 72 17.75 9.92 17.37
CA ILE A 72 16.89 9.91 18.57
C ILE A 72 17.74 10.12 19.83
N ALA A 73 17.14 10.61 20.91
CA ALA A 73 17.74 10.72 22.22
C ALA A 73 17.07 9.71 23.17
N LEU A 74 17.87 8.91 23.87
CA LEU A 74 17.40 7.97 24.88
C LEU A 74 17.78 8.46 26.28
N ALA A 75 16.94 8.20 27.30
CA ALA A 75 17.22 8.47 28.71
C ALA A 75 16.75 7.33 29.62
N ASP A 76 17.23 7.27 30.87
CA ASP A 76 16.79 6.25 31.84
C ASP A 76 15.34 6.47 32.34
N SER A 77 14.77 7.66 32.13
CA SER A 77 13.38 8.01 32.47
C SER A 77 12.70 8.75 31.32
N PRO A 78 11.41 8.48 31.01
CA PRO A 78 10.70 9.12 29.90
C PRO A 78 10.41 10.61 30.13
N SER A 79 10.50 11.09 31.38
CA SER A 79 10.33 12.50 31.73
C SER A 79 11.63 13.31 31.74
N THR A 80 12.74 12.70 31.31
CA THR A 80 14.06 13.35 31.32
C THR A 80 14.11 14.49 30.30
N THR A 81 14.46 15.69 30.76
CA THR A 81 14.61 16.87 29.90
C THR A 81 16.05 17.40 29.85
N SER A 82 16.91 16.97 30.78
CA SER A 82 18.32 17.35 30.78
C SER A 82 19.08 16.57 29.72
N THR A 83 19.67 17.27 28.76
CA THR A 83 20.43 16.61 27.68
C THR A 83 21.65 15.85 28.20
N SER A 84 22.23 16.25 29.35
CA SER A 84 23.36 15.55 29.98
C SER A 84 23.04 14.10 30.39
N ASP A 85 21.76 13.82 30.60
CA ASP A 85 21.25 12.53 31.08
C ASP A 85 20.72 11.69 29.91
N MET A 86 20.97 12.13 28.68
CA MET A 86 20.56 11.47 27.44
C MET A 86 21.76 10.86 26.72
N ILE A 87 21.51 9.85 25.90
CA ILE A 87 22.46 9.36 24.90
C ILE A 87 21.88 9.55 23.51
N TYR A 88 22.67 10.12 22.59
CA TYR A 88 22.20 10.41 21.23
C TYR A 88 22.53 9.26 20.30
N VAL A 89 21.50 8.76 19.64
CA VAL A 89 21.59 7.59 18.78
C VAL A 89 21.46 8.05 17.33
N GLN A 90 22.42 7.66 16.49
CA GLN A 90 22.29 7.79 15.04
C GLN A 90 21.28 6.77 14.54
N VAL A 91 20.37 7.16 13.65
CA VAL A 91 19.45 6.22 12.97
C VAL A 91 19.91 6.02 11.52
N PRO A 92 20.57 4.89 11.19
CA PRO A 92 20.95 4.54 9.81
C PRO A 92 19.71 4.40 8.93
N SER A 93 19.86 4.59 7.61
CA SER A 93 18.74 4.56 6.65
C SER A 93 17.83 3.35 6.79
N ALA A 94 18.40 2.16 7.04
CA ALA A 94 17.66 0.91 7.21
C ALA A 94 16.72 0.87 8.44
N PHE A 95 16.89 1.78 9.40
CA PHE A 95 16.08 1.85 10.64
C PHE A 95 15.24 3.14 10.72
N ARG A 96 15.29 4.00 9.69
CA ARG A 96 14.59 5.31 9.76
C ARG A 96 13.08 5.16 9.65
N ALA A 97 12.63 4.21 8.83
CA ALA A 97 11.23 3.90 8.67
C ALA A 97 10.59 3.51 10.01
N ASP A 98 11.30 2.78 10.88
CA ASP A 98 10.73 2.27 12.13
C ASP A 98 11.11 3.07 13.39
N TYR A 99 12.29 3.70 13.40
CA TYR A 99 12.88 4.35 14.60
C TYR A 99 13.22 5.82 14.39
N GLY A 100 12.88 6.40 13.23
CA GLY A 100 12.98 7.83 12.94
C GLY A 100 11.82 8.61 13.54
N LEU A 101 12.09 9.69 14.29
CA LEU A 101 11.04 10.45 14.98
C LEU A 101 10.18 11.33 14.07
N ALA A 102 10.64 11.71 12.87
CA ALA A 102 9.80 12.47 11.94
C ALA A 102 8.74 11.58 11.28
N SER A 103 9.11 10.35 10.92
CA SER A 103 8.19 9.31 10.48
C SER A 103 7.36 8.73 11.63
N ASN A 104 7.94 8.58 12.83
CA ASN A 104 7.33 7.88 13.97
C ASN A 104 7.32 8.75 15.24
N PRO A 105 6.53 9.83 15.28
CA PRO A 105 6.44 10.69 16.46
C PRO A 105 5.87 9.96 17.70
N GLY A 106 5.16 8.85 17.49
CA GLY A 106 4.59 8.00 18.54
C GLY A 106 5.62 7.29 19.43
N LEU A 107 6.85 7.11 18.95
CA LEU A 107 7.94 6.49 19.74
C LEU A 107 8.32 7.26 21.00
N MET A 108 7.91 8.54 21.10
CA MET A 108 8.17 9.36 22.28
C MET A 108 7.62 8.72 23.55
N GLY A 109 8.53 8.34 24.45
CA GLY A 109 8.20 7.67 25.71
C GLY A 109 8.35 6.15 25.69
N ASP A 110 8.65 5.53 24.54
CA ASP A 110 8.86 4.08 24.44
C ASP A 110 10.25 3.67 24.90
N ARG A 111 10.38 2.45 25.43
CA ARG A 111 11.66 1.91 25.91
C ARG A 111 12.31 1.00 24.86
N LEU A 112 13.49 1.40 24.39
CA LEU A 112 14.24 0.71 23.35
C LEU A 112 15.58 0.16 23.87
N ASP A 113 15.96 -1.00 23.36
CA ASP A 113 17.28 -1.59 23.35
C ASP A 113 17.96 -1.29 22.00
N VAL A 114 19.04 -0.52 22.02
CA VAL A 114 19.81 -0.16 20.84
C VAL A 114 21.21 -0.74 20.93
N THR A 115 21.59 -1.53 19.93
CA THR A 115 22.95 -2.10 19.84
C THR A 115 23.78 -1.32 18.84
N GLY A 116 24.88 -0.72 19.31
CA GLY A 116 25.80 0.02 18.45
C GLY A 116 27.05 0.47 19.20
N SER A 117 27.94 1.16 18.50
CA SER A 117 29.23 1.61 19.07
C SER A 117 29.01 2.81 19.98
N LEU A 118 29.42 2.72 21.25
CA LEU A 118 29.34 3.82 22.21
C LEU A 118 30.39 4.88 21.92
N GLN A 119 30.03 5.89 21.14
CA GLN A 119 30.93 6.98 20.74
C GLN A 119 30.15 8.26 20.45
N ALA A 120 30.86 9.39 20.48
CA ALA A 120 30.23 10.69 20.42
C ALA A 120 29.41 10.92 19.12
N TYR A 121 28.22 11.49 19.29
CA TYR A 121 27.34 11.96 18.23
C TYR A 121 26.82 13.36 18.58
N PHE A 122 26.87 14.31 17.64
CA PHE A 122 26.67 15.75 17.92
C PHE A 122 27.57 16.33 19.03
N SER A 123 28.79 15.81 19.20
CA SER A 123 29.68 16.17 20.34
C SER A 123 29.08 15.87 21.72
N HIS A 124 28.08 14.98 21.76
CA HIS A 124 27.45 14.44 22.96
C HIS A 124 27.75 12.94 23.08
N ALA A 125 27.59 12.35 24.27
CA ALA A 125 27.62 10.90 24.42
C ALA A 125 26.59 10.27 23.47
N GLY A 126 27.00 9.25 22.73
CA GLY A 126 26.16 8.69 21.68
C GLY A 126 26.35 7.21 21.38
N ILE A 127 25.51 6.74 20.48
CA ILE A 127 25.56 5.42 19.84
C ILE A 127 25.61 5.65 18.34
N LYS A 128 26.67 5.18 17.69
CA LYS A 128 26.86 5.30 16.23
C LYS A 128 26.93 3.94 15.57
N SER A 129 26.62 3.95 14.28
CA SER A 129 26.47 2.75 13.47
C SER A 129 25.67 1.65 14.18
N PRO A 130 24.46 1.94 14.72
CA PRO A 130 23.67 0.88 15.32
C PRO A 130 23.39 -0.24 14.33
N THR A 131 23.44 -1.46 14.83
CA THR A 131 23.18 -2.69 14.07
C THR A 131 21.86 -3.34 14.46
N ALA A 132 21.24 -2.90 15.56
CA ALA A 132 19.92 -3.36 15.98
C ALA A 132 19.21 -2.30 16.84
N PHE A 133 17.91 -2.22 16.65
CA PHE A 133 16.95 -1.55 17.53
C PHE A 133 15.87 -2.58 17.86
N ALA A 134 15.44 -2.64 19.12
CA ALA A 134 14.37 -3.52 19.57
C ALA A 134 13.70 -2.93 20.82
N PRO A 135 12.41 -3.13 21.06
CA PRO A 135 11.78 -2.75 22.33
C PRO A 135 12.20 -3.60 23.50
N ALA A 136 12.25 -2.97 24.66
CA ALA A 136 12.95 -3.48 25.83
C ALA A 136 12.10 -4.35 26.79
N ASP A 137 10.78 -4.48 26.59
CA ASP A 137 9.85 -5.12 27.54
C ASP A 137 9.34 -6.51 27.13
N GLY A 138 9.95 -7.15 26.12
CA GLY A 138 9.68 -8.56 25.80
C GLY A 138 8.31 -8.85 25.19
N THR A 139 7.40 -7.88 25.22
CA THR A 139 6.61 -7.58 24.03
C THR A 139 7.62 -7.09 23.00
N PRO A 140 7.71 -7.70 21.80
CA PRO A 140 8.20 -6.98 20.63
C PRO A 140 7.52 -5.59 20.59
N PRO A 141 7.96 -4.63 19.76
CA PRO A 141 7.01 -3.58 19.41
C PRO A 141 5.76 -4.35 18.96
N GLU A 142 4.55 -3.91 19.32
CA GLU A 142 3.51 -4.12 18.30
C GLU A 142 4.17 -3.60 17.05
N GLU A 143 4.43 -4.52 16.12
CA GLU A 143 4.92 -4.23 14.78
C GLU A 143 4.29 -2.89 14.44
N PRO A 144 5.09 -1.82 14.19
CA PRO A 144 4.48 -0.59 13.76
C PRO A 144 3.55 -1.01 12.64
N GLU A 145 2.25 -0.72 12.76
CA GLU A 145 1.42 -0.69 11.58
C GLU A 145 2.27 0.11 10.59
N GLU A 146 2.73 -0.55 9.52
CA GLU A 146 3.33 0.14 8.38
C GLU A 146 2.50 1.39 8.18
N PRO A 147 3.09 2.57 7.96
CA PRO A 147 2.33 3.81 7.88
C PRO A 147 1.21 3.56 6.88
N GLU A 148 -0.04 3.38 7.35
CA GLU A 148 -1.05 2.59 6.64
C GLU A 148 -0.78 2.66 5.14
N GLU A 149 -0.09 1.65 4.57
CA GLU A 149 -0.46 1.28 3.21
C GLU A 149 -1.91 0.90 3.41
N PRO A 150 -2.84 1.72 2.91
CA PRO A 150 -4.18 1.83 3.44
C PRO A 150 -4.88 0.50 3.33
N GLY A 151 -4.90 -0.19 4.48
CA GLY A 151 -5.31 -1.57 4.60
C GLY A 151 -4.67 -2.46 3.55
N GLU A 152 -3.66 -3.26 3.91
CA GLU A 152 -3.79 -4.65 3.49
C GLU A 152 -5.10 -5.13 4.15
N PRO A 153 -6.15 -5.40 3.36
CA PRO A 153 -7.37 -5.91 3.92
C PRO A 153 -7.02 -7.27 4.56
N ASP A 154 -7.55 -7.52 5.75
CA ASP A 154 -7.44 -8.80 6.45
C ASP A 154 -8.16 -9.88 5.63
N ASP A 155 -7.58 -10.32 4.51
CA ASP A 155 -8.32 -11.02 3.46
C ASP A 155 -7.42 -11.91 2.59
N ASP A 156 -7.38 -13.19 2.94
CA ASP A 156 -7.01 -14.24 1.98
C ASP A 156 -8.14 -14.37 0.93
N TYR A 157 -8.33 -13.33 0.10
CA TYR A 157 -9.25 -13.32 -1.03
C TYR A 157 -8.93 -14.49 -1.97
N ASP A 158 -7.64 -14.83 -2.11
CA ASP A 158 -7.17 -15.97 -2.88
C ASP A 158 -7.82 -17.28 -2.47
N SER A 159 -7.91 -17.58 -1.17
CA SER A 159 -8.56 -18.82 -0.71
C SER A 159 -10.08 -18.71 -0.57
N THR A 160 -10.63 -17.49 -0.69
CA THR A 160 -12.05 -17.19 -0.56
C THR A 160 -12.67 -16.66 -1.86
N TYR A 161 -12.67 -15.33 -2.06
CA TYR A 161 -13.31 -14.62 -3.17
C TYR A 161 -12.80 -15.05 -4.56
N TYR A 162 -11.49 -15.20 -4.72
CA TYR A 162 -10.81 -15.56 -5.98
C TYR A 162 -10.43 -17.03 -6.11
N LYS A 163 -10.84 -17.88 -5.16
CA LYS A 163 -10.46 -19.29 -5.08
C LYS A 163 -10.54 -20.07 -6.40
N THR A 164 -11.55 -19.82 -7.21
CA THR A 164 -11.76 -20.53 -8.47
C THR A 164 -10.95 -19.97 -9.64
N ALA A 165 -10.46 -18.74 -9.53
CA ALA A 165 -9.61 -18.09 -10.51
C ALA A 165 -8.12 -18.48 -10.34
N ILE A 166 -7.69 -18.85 -9.13
CA ILE A 166 -6.29 -19.17 -8.83
C ILE A 166 -5.73 -20.26 -9.77
N GLY A 167 -4.62 -19.92 -10.44
CA GLY A 167 -3.91 -20.80 -11.36
C GLY A 167 -4.49 -20.89 -12.77
N LEU A 168 -5.60 -20.20 -13.05
CA LEU A 168 -6.12 -20.04 -14.41
C LEU A 168 -5.33 -18.95 -15.16
N THR A 169 -5.35 -19.01 -16.49
CA THR A 169 -4.76 -18.00 -17.38
C THR A 169 -5.58 -17.87 -18.67
N GLY A 170 -5.36 -16.79 -19.43
CA GLY A 170 -5.97 -16.57 -20.73
C GLY A 170 -7.50 -16.49 -20.67
N PRO A 171 -8.21 -17.01 -21.68
CA PRO A 171 -9.67 -17.01 -21.70
C PRO A 171 -10.32 -17.69 -20.48
N ALA A 172 -9.70 -18.74 -19.93
CA ALA A 172 -10.26 -19.43 -18.76
C ALA A 172 -10.23 -18.55 -17.51
N LEU A 173 -9.19 -17.74 -17.33
CA LEU A 173 -9.13 -16.76 -16.25
C LEU A 173 -10.15 -15.64 -16.47
N LYS A 174 -10.24 -15.11 -17.70
CA LYS A 174 -11.22 -14.07 -18.06
C LYS A 174 -12.66 -14.51 -17.75
N ASP A 175 -13.05 -15.69 -18.24
CA ASP A 175 -14.38 -16.27 -18.03
C ASP A 175 -14.69 -16.49 -16.54
N GLU A 176 -13.69 -16.89 -15.75
CA GLU A 176 -13.90 -17.15 -14.32
C GLU A 176 -14.01 -15.85 -13.52
N LEU A 177 -13.17 -14.86 -13.82
CA LEU A 177 -13.28 -13.53 -13.22
C LEU A 177 -14.61 -12.89 -13.55
N HIS A 178 -15.08 -12.98 -14.80
CA HIS A 178 -16.41 -12.51 -15.20
C HIS A 178 -17.52 -13.11 -14.31
N LYS A 179 -17.49 -14.43 -14.07
CA LYS A 179 -18.47 -15.09 -13.18
C LYS A 179 -18.39 -14.57 -11.74
N ILE A 180 -17.19 -14.35 -11.21
CA ILE A 180 -16.99 -13.85 -9.85
C ILE A 180 -17.57 -12.44 -9.72
N ILE A 181 -17.17 -11.52 -10.62
CA ILE A 181 -17.48 -10.09 -10.48
C ILE A 181 -18.85 -9.70 -11.05
N SER A 182 -19.50 -10.58 -11.81
CA SER A 182 -20.87 -10.37 -12.32
C SER A 182 -21.94 -10.44 -11.24
N THR A 183 -21.61 -11.01 -10.08
CA THR A 183 -22.48 -10.99 -8.90
C THR A 183 -22.15 -9.75 -8.07
N ASN A 184 -23.03 -8.76 -8.11
CA ASN A 184 -22.85 -7.49 -7.42
C ASN A 184 -24.20 -6.86 -7.06
N ASP A 185 -24.20 -6.04 -6.00
CA ASP A 185 -25.27 -5.10 -5.75
C ASP A 185 -25.21 -3.93 -6.74
N THR A 186 -26.35 -3.29 -6.97
CA THR A 186 -26.47 -2.22 -7.95
C THR A 186 -26.87 -0.92 -7.30
N VAL A 187 -26.26 0.17 -7.75
CA VAL A 187 -26.68 1.53 -7.39
C VAL A 187 -27.35 2.23 -8.58
N SER A 188 -28.29 3.12 -8.28
CA SER A 188 -28.88 4.02 -9.26
C SER A 188 -27.90 5.13 -9.65
N TYR A 189 -28.17 5.78 -10.78
CA TYR A 189 -27.29 6.86 -11.24
C TYR A 189 -27.21 8.03 -10.24
N ASP A 190 -28.29 8.32 -9.52
CA ASP A 190 -28.29 9.40 -8.54
C ASP A 190 -27.46 9.04 -7.29
N GLU A 191 -27.51 7.77 -6.84
CA GLU A 191 -26.71 7.26 -5.72
C GLU A 191 -25.20 7.26 -6.01
N VAL A 192 -24.79 7.28 -7.29
CA VAL A 192 -23.38 7.41 -7.67
C VAL A 192 -22.74 8.68 -7.06
N TRP A 193 -23.49 9.77 -6.88
CA TRP A 193 -22.93 10.96 -6.25
C TRP A 193 -22.44 10.71 -4.83
N ASP A 194 -23.21 9.97 -4.05
CA ASP A 194 -22.86 9.62 -2.67
C ASP A 194 -21.73 8.59 -2.66
N ALA A 195 -21.77 7.63 -3.60
CA ALA A 195 -20.70 6.65 -3.79
C ALA A 195 -19.35 7.33 -4.07
N LEU A 196 -19.27 8.25 -5.05
CA LEU A 196 -18.02 8.92 -5.41
C LEU A 196 -17.48 9.83 -4.29
N GLN A 197 -18.36 10.41 -3.49
CA GLN A 197 -17.93 11.17 -2.31
C GLN A 197 -17.30 10.30 -1.23
N LEU A 198 -17.58 8.99 -1.22
CA LEU A 198 -17.00 8.03 -0.30
C LEU A 198 -15.74 7.36 -0.86
N THR A 199 -15.80 6.91 -2.12
CA THR A 199 -14.73 6.17 -2.78
C THR A 199 -13.52 7.02 -3.10
N ASP A 200 -13.74 8.29 -3.46
CA ASP A 200 -12.69 9.20 -3.91
C ASP A 200 -12.43 10.33 -2.90
N GLU A 201 -12.84 10.14 -1.64
CA GLU A 201 -12.60 11.09 -0.55
C GLU A 201 -11.10 11.41 -0.39
N ASP A 202 -10.77 12.69 -0.31
CA ASP A 202 -9.39 13.13 -0.08
C ASP A 202 -8.92 12.71 1.33
N PRO A 203 -7.87 11.88 1.46
CA PRO A 203 -7.37 11.43 2.75
C PRO A 203 -6.86 12.58 3.63
N ALA A 204 -6.44 13.71 3.03
CA ALA A 204 -6.02 14.90 3.75
C ALA A 204 -7.20 15.83 4.10
N ASN A 205 -8.38 15.64 3.51
CA ASN A 205 -9.56 16.47 3.75
C ASN A 205 -10.87 15.75 3.41
N ALA A 206 -11.52 15.15 4.42
CA ALA A 206 -12.78 14.41 4.27
C ALA A 206 -13.98 15.22 3.72
N ASN A 207 -13.87 16.55 3.59
CA ASN A 207 -14.89 17.36 2.92
C ASN A 207 -14.70 17.45 1.40
N ASN A 208 -13.63 16.86 0.88
CA ASN A 208 -13.23 16.92 -0.52
C ASN A 208 -13.16 15.52 -1.14
N VAL A 209 -13.13 15.50 -2.47
CA VAL A 209 -12.77 14.35 -3.30
C VAL A 209 -11.52 14.67 -4.12
N ILE A 210 -10.74 13.66 -4.49
CA ILE A 210 -9.64 13.79 -5.45
C ILE A 210 -10.17 13.58 -6.86
N LEU A 211 -10.00 14.59 -7.72
CA LEU A 211 -10.41 14.49 -9.12
C LEU A 211 -9.40 13.66 -9.92
N LEU A 212 -9.90 12.65 -10.65
CA LEU A 212 -9.07 11.64 -11.33
C LEU A 212 -7.92 12.25 -12.14
N TYR A 213 -8.28 13.02 -13.18
CA TYR A 213 -7.32 13.50 -14.17
C TYR A 213 -6.47 14.68 -13.69
N SER A 214 -7.06 15.63 -12.95
CA SER A 214 -6.32 16.81 -12.48
C SER A 214 -5.58 16.59 -11.17
N GLY A 215 -5.89 15.53 -10.41
CA GLY A 215 -5.38 15.29 -9.06
C GLY A 215 -5.82 16.34 -8.04
N ARG A 216 -6.73 17.25 -8.42
CA ARG A 216 -7.16 18.37 -7.58
C ARG A 216 -8.06 17.86 -6.46
N SER A 217 -7.77 18.27 -5.23
CA SER A 217 -8.71 18.12 -4.11
C SER A 217 -9.84 19.16 -4.25
N GLN A 218 -11.07 18.70 -4.38
CA GLN A 218 -12.25 19.51 -4.69
C GLN A 218 -13.35 19.26 -3.66
N ALA A 219 -14.03 20.31 -3.21
CA ALA A 219 -15.14 20.17 -2.27
C ALA A 219 -16.20 19.20 -2.78
N LYS A 220 -16.64 18.28 -1.91
CA LYS A 220 -17.73 17.32 -2.20
C LYS A 220 -18.97 18.03 -2.71
N SER A 221 -19.31 19.18 -2.12
CA SER A 221 -20.47 19.99 -2.50
C SER A 221 -20.35 20.72 -3.85
N ALA A 222 -19.15 20.81 -4.43
CA ALA A 222 -18.91 21.46 -5.72
C ALA A 222 -19.13 20.49 -6.89
N HIS A 223 -20.18 19.68 -6.82
CA HIS A 223 -20.55 18.72 -7.85
C HIS A 223 -21.69 19.27 -8.70
N GLY A 224 -21.64 19.07 -10.01
CA GLY A 224 -22.64 19.67 -10.88
C GLY A 224 -22.26 19.64 -12.36
N GLY A 225 -22.61 20.72 -13.04
CA GLY A 225 -22.38 20.87 -14.49
C GLY A 225 -21.78 22.22 -14.86
N ASP A 226 -21.51 23.08 -13.88
CA ASP A 226 -20.89 24.38 -14.13
C ASP A 226 -19.37 24.22 -14.25
N ALA A 227 -18.71 25.25 -14.80
CA ALA A 227 -17.26 25.28 -14.85
C ALA A 227 -16.67 25.30 -13.43
N ASN A 228 -15.62 24.51 -13.18
CA ASN A 228 -15.00 24.25 -11.87
C ASN A 228 -15.82 23.39 -10.90
N ASP A 229 -17.02 22.93 -11.30
CA ASP A 229 -17.63 21.79 -10.63
C ASP A 229 -16.86 20.52 -10.99
N TRP A 230 -17.06 19.47 -10.20
CA TRP A 230 -16.76 18.12 -10.64
C TRP A 230 -18.03 17.38 -11.07
N ASN A 231 -17.87 16.45 -12.01
CA ASN A 231 -18.93 15.55 -12.45
C ASN A 231 -18.44 14.10 -12.53
N ARG A 232 -19.37 13.20 -12.89
CA ARG A 232 -19.12 11.77 -13.03
C ARG A 232 -18.44 11.49 -14.38
N GLU A 233 -17.17 11.14 -14.34
CA GLU A 233 -16.47 10.55 -15.48
C GLU A 233 -16.88 9.10 -15.65
N HIS A 234 -17.22 8.73 -16.88
CA HIS A 234 -17.34 7.34 -17.30
C HIS A 234 -16.03 6.95 -17.96
N VAL A 235 -15.10 6.34 -17.21
CA VAL A 235 -13.76 6.03 -17.71
C VAL A 235 -13.85 5.13 -18.95
N TRP A 236 -14.74 4.14 -18.95
CA TRP A 236 -15.26 3.60 -20.20
C TRP A 236 -16.32 4.54 -20.76
N ALA A 237 -16.03 5.28 -21.83
CA ALA A 237 -16.96 6.27 -22.35
C ALA A 237 -18.28 5.62 -22.81
N LYS A 238 -19.41 6.11 -22.30
CA LYS A 238 -20.78 5.58 -22.57
C LYS A 238 -21.11 5.35 -24.03
N SER A 239 -20.54 6.15 -24.93
CA SER A 239 -20.78 6.02 -26.37
C SER A 239 -20.19 4.75 -26.97
N HIS A 240 -19.16 4.17 -26.34
CA HIS A 240 -18.59 2.88 -26.71
C HIS A 240 -19.42 1.76 -26.09
N GLY A 241 -20.62 1.54 -26.64
CA GLY A 241 -21.57 0.52 -26.16
C GLY A 241 -22.97 1.03 -25.83
N ASP A 242 -23.23 2.33 -25.96
CA ASP A 242 -24.54 2.99 -25.85
C ASP A 242 -25.33 2.66 -24.56
N PHE A 243 -24.62 2.43 -23.45
CA PHE A 243 -25.27 2.03 -22.20
C PHE A 243 -25.82 3.21 -21.37
N GLY A 244 -25.43 4.44 -21.72
CA GLY A 244 -25.93 5.64 -21.07
C GLY A 244 -25.71 5.63 -19.56
N THR A 245 -26.75 5.90 -18.79
CA THR A 245 -26.71 5.94 -17.31
C THR A 245 -27.62 4.87 -16.70
N ARG A 246 -27.80 3.75 -17.40
CA ARG A 246 -28.65 2.64 -16.91
C ARG A 246 -27.90 1.81 -15.89
N VAL A 247 -28.67 1.25 -14.95
CA VAL A 247 -28.15 0.36 -13.92
C VAL A 247 -27.44 -0.81 -14.60
N GLY A 248 -26.19 -1.06 -14.21
CA GLY A 248 -25.23 -1.89 -14.95
C GLY A 248 -24.00 -1.05 -15.28
N PRO A 249 -23.44 -1.10 -16.50
CA PRO A 249 -22.20 -0.40 -16.83
C PRO A 249 -22.34 1.13 -16.70
N GLY A 250 -23.56 1.68 -16.82
CA GLY A 250 -23.81 3.12 -16.66
C GLY A 250 -23.74 3.65 -15.24
N THR A 251 -23.81 2.77 -14.23
CA THR A 251 -23.78 3.11 -12.80
C THR A 251 -22.72 2.36 -12.02
N ASP A 252 -21.87 1.57 -12.70
CA ASP A 252 -20.82 0.81 -12.06
C ASP A 252 -19.74 1.74 -11.48
N VAL A 253 -19.68 1.78 -10.16
CA VAL A 253 -18.79 2.63 -9.41
C VAL A 253 -17.34 2.23 -9.64
N HIS A 254 -17.00 1.00 -10.01
CA HIS A 254 -15.60 0.63 -10.27
C HIS A 254 -14.93 1.49 -11.34
N HIS A 255 -15.66 1.96 -12.35
CA HIS A 255 -15.12 2.81 -13.43
C HIS A 255 -15.61 4.27 -13.42
N LEU A 256 -16.52 4.63 -12.51
CA LEU A 256 -17.01 5.99 -12.36
C LEU A 256 -16.07 6.75 -11.44
N ARG A 257 -15.61 7.93 -11.86
CA ARG A 257 -14.68 8.75 -11.05
C ARG A 257 -15.12 10.22 -11.03
N PRO A 258 -14.84 10.98 -9.97
CA PRO A 258 -15.03 12.42 -10.00
C PRO A 258 -13.96 13.06 -10.88
N THR A 259 -14.36 13.99 -11.74
CA THR A 259 -13.43 14.76 -12.58
C THR A 259 -13.92 16.20 -12.70
N ASP A 260 -13.01 17.13 -12.97
CA ASP A 260 -13.40 18.47 -13.35
C ASP A 260 -14.26 18.45 -14.62
N THR A 261 -15.33 19.25 -14.66
CA THR A 261 -16.30 19.27 -15.76
C THR A 261 -15.69 19.64 -17.11
N THR A 262 -14.73 20.56 -17.15
CA THR A 262 -14.08 20.99 -18.40
C THR A 262 -13.04 19.96 -18.86
N VAL A 263 -12.33 19.34 -17.92
CA VAL A 263 -11.40 18.24 -18.20
C VAL A 263 -12.17 17.03 -18.75
N ASN A 264 -13.31 16.69 -18.15
CA ASN A 264 -14.20 15.64 -18.65
C ASN A 264 -14.67 15.92 -20.09
N SER A 265 -15.14 17.15 -20.32
CA SER A 265 -15.59 17.58 -21.65
C SER A 265 -14.47 17.47 -22.69
N THR A 266 -13.24 17.83 -22.31
CA THR A 266 -12.05 17.72 -23.18
C THR A 266 -11.69 16.27 -23.48
N ARG A 267 -11.80 15.38 -22.49
CA ARG A 267 -11.61 13.93 -22.67
C ARG A 267 -12.64 13.37 -23.64
N GLY A 268 -13.91 13.74 -23.47
CA GLY A 268 -15.00 13.34 -24.34
C GLY A 268 -15.17 11.82 -24.39
N ASN A 269 -15.07 11.23 -25.58
CA ASN A 269 -15.17 9.79 -25.80
C ASN A 269 -13.88 9.19 -26.38
N LYS A 270 -12.74 9.87 -26.20
CA LYS A 270 -11.46 9.43 -26.75
C LYS A 270 -11.02 8.12 -26.11
N ASP A 271 -10.36 7.31 -26.92
CA ASP A 271 -9.66 6.10 -26.46
C ASP A 271 -8.44 6.51 -25.62
N PHE A 272 -7.87 5.57 -24.87
CA PHE A 272 -6.68 5.83 -24.06
C PHE A 272 -5.39 5.48 -24.84
N ASP A 273 -4.49 6.43 -24.96
CA ASP A 273 -3.17 6.30 -25.58
C ASP A 273 -2.26 7.43 -25.04
N ASN A 274 -1.09 7.65 -25.63
CA ASN A 274 -0.11 8.64 -25.21
C ASN A 274 -0.50 10.10 -25.54
N GLY A 275 -1.72 10.35 -26.03
CA GLY A 275 -2.25 11.70 -26.25
C GLY A 275 -1.37 12.55 -27.17
N GLY A 276 -1.35 13.86 -26.90
CA GLY A 276 -0.56 14.82 -27.66
C GLY A 276 -0.15 16.03 -26.83
N GLU A 277 -0.95 17.09 -26.88
CA GLU A 277 -0.63 18.34 -26.19
C GLU A 277 -1.18 18.33 -24.75
N PRO A 278 -0.56 19.07 -23.81
CA PRO A 278 -1.09 19.25 -22.47
C PRO A 278 -2.52 19.78 -22.44
N VAL A 279 -3.31 19.33 -21.46
CA VAL A 279 -4.68 19.81 -21.23
C VAL A 279 -4.67 21.02 -20.30
N ASP A 280 -5.34 22.12 -20.67
CA ASP A 280 -5.26 23.40 -19.95
C ASP A 280 -5.54 23.32 -18.43
N GLU A 281 -6.60 22.62 -18.02
CA GLU A 281 -6.99 22.46 -16.60
C GLU A 281 -6.44 21.19 -15.93
N ALA A 282 -5.67 20.39 -16.67
CA ALA A 282 -4.98 19.20 -16.19
C ALA A 282 -3.68 19.01 -16.98
N PRO A 283 -2.67 19.88 -16.80
CA PRO A 283 -1.50 19.96 -17.70
C PRO A 283 -0.60 18.72 -17.70
N ASP A 284 -0.75 17.85 -16.71
CA ASP A 284 -0.07 16.55 -16.65
C ASP A 284 -0.81 15.46 -17.45
N CYS A 285 -2.04 15.72 -17.89
CA CYS A 285 -2.74 14.93 -18.91
C CYS A 285 -2.41 15.46 -20.30
N ARG A 286 -2.46 14.58 -21.31
CA ARG A 286 -2.30 14.96 -22.72
C ARG A 286 -3.48 14.52 -23.55
N THR A 287 -3.76 15.26 -24.60
CA THR A 287 -4.83 14.90 -25.54
C THR A 287 -4.50 15.31 -26.96
N ASP A 288 -5.05 14.56 -27.91
CA ASP A 288 -5.06 14.90 -29.32
C ASP A 288 -6.47 14.72 -29.90
N SER A 289 -6.56 14.43 -31.21
CA SER A 289 -7.85 14.29 -31.90
C SER A 289 -8.66 13.06 -31.49
N ASP A 290 -8.01 11.97 -31.09
CA ASP A 290 -8.66 10.67 -30.89
C ASP A 290 -8.24 9.95 -29.61
N SER A 291 -7.26 10.48 -28.87
CA SER A 291 -6.73 9.85 -27.67
C SER A 291 -6.54 10.79 -26.48
N TRP A 292 -6.53 10.16 -25.31
CA TRP A 292 -6.29 10.77 -24.01
C TRP A 292 -5.22 10.01 -23.22
N GLU A 293 -4.24 10.74 -22.72
CA GLU A 293 -3.23 10.25 -21.78
C GLU A 293 -3.53 10.89 -20.40
N PRO A 294 -3.88 10.11 -19.37
CA PRO A 294 -4.01 10.65 -18.03
C PRO A 294 -2.62 10.97 -17.44
N ARG A 295 -2.59 11.75 -16.35
CA ARG A 295 -1.37 11.98 -15.57
C ARG A 295 -0.75 10.66 -15.11
N ASP A 296 0.57 10.64 -14.94
CA ASP A 296 1.33 9.41 -14.65
C ASP A 296 0.80 8.64 -13.44
N ALA A 297 0.36 9.32 -12.40
CA ALA A 297 -0.09 8.74 -11.14
C ALA A 297 -1.56 8.26 -11.11
N VAL A 298 -2.22 8.09 -12.26
CA VAL A 298 -3.50 7.34 -12.38
C VAL A 298 -3.56 6.52 -13.68
N LYS A 299 -2.40 6.29 -14.32
CA LYS A 299 -2.33 5.51 -15.57
C LYS A 299 -2.71 4.07 -15.30
N GLY A 300 -2.25 3.53 -14.17
CA GLY A 300 -2.59 2.22 -13.65
C GLY A 300 -4.07 2.11 -13.32
N ASP A 301 -4.62 3.06 -12.56
CA ASP A 301 -6.06 3.10 -12.23
C ASP A 301 -6.93 3.00 -13.48
N VAL A 302 -6.62 3.84 -14.47
CA VAL A 302 -7.37 3.88 -15.74
C VAL A 302 -7.28 2.54 -16.46
N ALA A 303 -6.09 1.94 -16.52
CA ALA A 303 -5.91 0.62 -17.11
C ALA A 303 -6.75 -0.44 -16.41
N ARG A 304 -6.69 -0.51 -15.07
CA ARG A 304 -7.42 -1.50 -14.26
C ARG A 304 -8.92 -1.31 -14.31
N MET A 305 -9.42 -0.08 -14.37
CA MET A 305 -10.85 0.20 -14.60
C MET A 305 -11.31 -0.26 -15.98
N ILE A 306 -10.49 -0.07 -17.02
CA ILE A 306 -10.81 -0.52 -18.38
C ILE A 306 -10.76 -2.04 -18.51
N PHE A 307 -9.77 -2.71 -17.91
CA PHE A 307 -9.70 -4.17 -17.83
C PHE A 307 -10.91 -4.75 -17.09
N TYR A 308 -11.29 -4.14 -15.96
CA TYR A 308 -12.49 -4.53 -15.22
C TYR A 308 -13.73 -4.45 -16.10
N MET A 309 -13.97 -3.34 -16.79
CA MET A 309 -15.16 -3.17 -17.62
C MET A 309 -15.22 -4.23 -18.74
N ALA A 310 -14.08 -4.54 -19.36
CA ALA A 310 -13.99 -5.55 -20.42
C ALA A 310 -14.17 -7.01 -19.93
N VAL A 311 -14.03 -7.27 -18.63
CA VAL A 311 -14.31 -8.59 -18.03
C VAL A 311 -15.67 -8.63 -17.36
N ARG A 312 -16.12 -7.54 -16.74
CA ARG A 312 -17.42 -7.48 -16.09
C ARG A 312 -18.55 -7.50 -17.12
N TYR A 313 -18.38 -6.84 -18.26
CA TYR A 313 -19.43 -6.62 -19.26
C TYR A 313 -19.11 -7.30 -20.60
N GLU A 314 -18.90 -8.62 -20.60
CA GLU A 314 -18.68 -9.44 -21.80
C GLU A 314 -19.98 -9.77 -22.58
N GLY A 315 -21.04 -8.98 -22.34
CA GLY A 315 -22.38 -9.23 -22.88
C GLY A 315 -23.15 -10.34 -22.15
N GLY A 316 -24.32 -10.70 -22.70
CA GLY A 316 -25.21 -11.72 -22.12
C GLY A 316 -26.08 -11.27 -20.95
N ASP A 317 -25.77 -10.12 -20.34
CA ASP A 317 -26.53 -9.47 -19.27
C ASP A 317 -27.50 -8.38 -19.76
N GLY A 318 -27.64 -8.23 -21.08
CA GLY A 318 -28.49 -7.25 -21.73
C GLY A 318 -27.78 -5.96 -22.14
N PHE A 319 -26.46 -5.86 -21.90
CA PHE A 319 -25.60 -4.80 -22.40
C PHE A 319 -24.74 -5.26 -23.58
N ALA A 320 -24.07 -4.30 -24.22
CA ALA A 320 -23.08 -4.60 -25.25
C ALA A 320 -21.90 -5.35 -24.63
N ASP A 321 -21.29 -6.21 -25.44
CA ASP A 321 -20.01 -6.86 -25.12
C ASP A 321 -18.89 -5.81 -25.23
N LEU A 322 -18.34 -5.42 -24.09
CA LEU A 322 -17.28 -4.43 -23.98
C LEU A 322 -15.91 -5.11 -24.15
N GLU A 323 -15.20 -4.79 -25.23
CA GLU A 323 -13.95 -5.48 -25.56
C GLU A 323 -12.75 -4.53 -25.67
N LEU A 324 -11.57 -5.02 -25.29
CA LEU A 324 -10.32 -4.29 -25.54
C LEU A 324 -9.87 -4.53 -26.96
N ASN A 325 -9.22 -3.53 -27.56
CA ASN A 325 -8.47 -3.71 -28.79
C ASN A 325 -7.19 -2.87 -28.80
N ASP A 326 -6.43 -2.93 -29.89
CA ASP A 326 -5.19 -2.17 -30.04
C ASP A 326 -5.34 -1.03 -31.08
N SER A 327 -6.47 -0.33 -31.04
CA SER A 327 -6.80 0.75 -31.97
C SER A 327 -7.48 1.92 -31.25
N VAL A 328 -7.22 3.13 -31.73
CA VAL A 328 -7.95 4.34 -31.31
C VAL A 328 -9.02 4.70 -32.34
N ASN A 329 -9.91 5.62 -31.98
CA ASN A 329 -11.01 6.09 -32.81
C ASN A 329 -12.05 4.99 -33.11
N ASN A 330 -12.42 4.23 -32.08
CA ASN A 330 -13.42 3.16 -32.18
C ASN A 330 -14.85 3.65 -32.46
N GLY A 331 -15.08 4.97 -32.44
CA GLY A 331 -16.36 5.59 -32.72
C GLY A 331 -17.40 5.23 -31.66
N SER A 332 -18.40 4.42 -32.06
CA SER A 332 -19.45 3.91 -31.17
C SER A 332 -19.40 2.39 -30.99
N ALA A 333 -18.37 1.72 -31.52
CA ALA A 333 -18.16 0.31 -31.24
C ALA A 333 -17.95 0.14 -29.73
N PRO A 334 -18.38 -0.98 -29.11
CA PRO A 334 -18.16 -1.24 -27.70
C PRO A 334 -16.73 -1.67 -27.43
N ASN A 335 -15.76 -0.95 -27.99
CA ASN A 335 -14.34 -1.25 -27.87
C ASN A 335 -13.61 -0.12 -27.16
N MET A 336 -12.58 -0.45 -26.39
CA MET A 336 -11.62 0.52 -25.86
C MET A 336 -10.21 0.11 -26.25
N GLY A 337 -9.48 1.02 -26.90
CA GLY A 337 -8.03 0.86 -27.11
C GLY A 337 -7.20 1.84 -26.28
N ARG A 338 -5.86 1.78 -26.32
CA ARG A 338 -4.98 0.73 -26.87
C ARG A 338 -4.57 -0.26 -25.77
N MET A 339 -5.00 -1.51 -25.88
CA MET A 339 -4.71 -2.57 -24.92
C MET A 339 -3.21 -2.71 -24.60
N SER A 340 -2.34 -2.60 -25.62
CA SER A 340 -0.88 -2.68 -25.41
C SER A 340 -0.33 -1.54 -24.55
N VAL A 341 -0.93 -0.35 -24.62
CA VAL A 341 -0.56 0.82 -23.81
C VAL A 341 -1.13 0.69 -22.41
N LEU A 342 -2.38 0.24 -22.27
CA LEU A 342 -3.00 0.00 -20.98
C LEU A 342 -2.23 -1.05 -20.16
N LEU A 343 -1.74 -2.12 -20.79
CA LEU A 343 -0.90 -3.12 -20.13
C LEU A 343 0.43 -2.52 -19.64
N GLN A 344 1.05 -1.62 -20.43
CA GLN A 344 2.26 -0.91 -20.01
C GLN A 344 1.99 0.04 -18.84
N TRP A 345 0.86 0.75 -18.85
CA TRP A 345 0.45 1.63 -17.77
C TRP A 345 0.20 0.87 -16.47
N ASN A 346 -0.50 -0.25 -16.54
CA ASN A 346 -0.73 -1.12 -15.38
C ASN A 346 0.57 -1.64 -14.74
N ASP A 347 1.62 -1.92 -15.54
CA ASP A 347 2.92 -2.31 -15.01
C ASP A 347 3.71 -1.15 -14.41
N ALA A 348 3.60 0.03 -15.01
CA ALA A 348 4.39 1.20 -14.65
C ALA A 348 3.84 1.93 -13.43
N ASP A 349 2.54 1.79 -13.19
CA ASP A 349 1.78 2.43 -12.13
C ASP A 349 0.98 1.34 -11.39
N PRO A 350 1.62 0.63 -10.42
CA PRO A 350 0.94 -0.40 -9.63
C PRO A 350 -0.21 0.19 -8.81
N PRO A 351 -1.15 -0.64 -8.30
CA PRO A 351 -2.15 -0.19 -7.35
C PRO A 351 -1.49 0.58 -6.22
N ASP A 352 -2.06 1.74 -5.92
CA ASP A 352 -1.67 2.51 -4.77
C ASP A 352 -2.72 2.38 -3.67
N ALA A 353 -2.28 2.84 -2.53
CA ALA A 353 -3.06 3.13 -1.37
C ALA A 353 -4.51 3.63 -1.64
N PHE A 354 -4.64 4.68 -2.43
CA PHE A 354 -5.92 5.31 -2.66
C PHE A 354 -6.85 4.40 -3.48
N GLU A 355 -6.30 3.69 -4.47
CA GLU A 355 -7.04 2.74 -5.30
C GLU A 355 -7.46 1.48 -4.54
N GLU A 356 -6.60 0.92 -3.70
CA GLU A 356 -6.89 -0.25 -2.87
C GLU A 356 -8.02 0.04 -1.87
N ARG A 357 -7.93 1.16 -1.15
CA ARG A 357 -9.03 1.66 -0.29
C ARG A 357 -10.32 1.78 -1.09
N ARG A 358 -10.25 2.35 -2.29
CA ARG A 358 -11.43 2.54 -3.14
C ARG A 358 -12.05 1.19 -3.51
N ASN A 359 -11.25 0.20 -3.90
CA ASN A 359 -11.73 -1.15 -4.20
C ASN A 359 -12.41 -1.78 -2.98
N GLN A 360 -11.81 -1.63 -1.79
CA GLN A 360 -12.35 -2.12 -0.52
C GLN A 360 -13.68 -1.46 -0.16
N VAL A 361 -13.78 -0.13 -0.28
CA VAL A 361 -15.02 0.61 0.01
C VAL A 361 -16.16 0.17 -0.91
N ILE A 362 -15.88 -0.04 -2.20
CA ILE A 362 -16.90 -0.52 -3.14
C ILE A 362 -17.38 -1.91 -2.73
N TYR A 363 -16.47 -2.78 -2.31
CA TYR A 363 -16.79 -4.11 -1.82
C TYR A 363 -17.60 -4.09 -0.52
N ASP A 364 -17.16 -3.36 0.50
CA ASP A 364 -17.78 -3.43 1.83
C ASP A 364 -19.13 -2.71 1.94
N GLN A 365 -19.35 -1.69 1.10
CA GLN A 365 -20.42 -0.71 1.35
C GLN A 365 -21.33 -0.41 0.16
N ILE A 366 -20.93 -0.76 -1.08
CA ILE A 366 -21.61 -0.23 -2.28
C ILE A 366 -22.12 -1.33 -3.21
N GLN A 367 -21.21 -2.04 -3.89
CA GLN A 367 -21.55 -3.02 -4.92
C GLN A 367 -21.17 -4.46 -4.55
N HIS A 368 -20.40 -4.67 -3.48
CA HIS A 368 -20.08 -6.02 -2.98
C HIS A 368 -19.38 -6.92 -4.00
N ASN A 369 -18.78 -6.32 -5.02
CA ASN A 369 -17.83 -6.96 -5.92
C ASN A 369 -16.52 -6.17 -5.95
N ARG A 370 -15.44 -6.85 -6.29
CA ARG A 370 -14.09 -6.29 -6.35
C ARG A 370 -13.64 -6.11 -7.79
N ASN A 371 -12.75 -5.16 -8.03
CA ASN A 371 -11.97 -5.09 -9.25
C ASN A 371 -10.74 -6.03 -9.14
N PRO A 372 -10.72 -7.17 -9.84
CA PRO A 372 -9.64 -8.15 -9.72
C PRO A 372 -8.29 -7.62 -10.19
N PHE A 373 -8.29 -6.58 -11.01
CA PHE A 373 -7.04 -6.00 -11.51
C PHE A 373 -6.41 -5.04 -10.51
N VAL A 374 -7.15 -4.58 -9.49
CA VAL A 374 -6.58 -3.86 -8.34
C VAL A 374 -5.95 -4.87 -7.39
N ASP A 375 -6.65 -5.95 -7.07
CA ASP A 375 -6.13 -6.97 -6.14
C ASP A 375 -5.01 -7.84 -6.78
N HIS A 376 -5.08 -8.08 -8.09
CA HIS A 376 -4.13 -8.88 -8.87
C HIS A 376 -3.78 -8.20 -10.21
N PRO A 377 -2.97 -7.12 -10.20
CA PRO A 377 -2.61 -6.39 -11.41
C PRO A 377 -1.92 -7.27 -12.46
N GLU A 378 -1.23 -8.34 -12.06
CA GLU A 378 -0.58 -9.30 -12.95
C GLU A 378 -1.56 -10.15 -13.77
N TRP A 379 -2.83 -10.25 -13.38
CA TRP A 379 -3.84 -10.99 -14.14
C TRP A 379 -4.17 -10.35 -15.47
N ALA A 380 -3.98 -9.03 -15.62
CA ALA A 380 -4.16 -8.36 -16.91
C ALA A 380 -3.26 -8.99 -18.00
N LYS A 381 -1.96 -9.14 -17.71
CA LYS A 381 -1.05 -9.86 -18.61
C LYS A 381 -1.38 -11.34 -18.72
N SER A 382 -1.83 -11.97 -17.64
CA SER A 382 -2.20 -13.38 -17.69
C SER A 382 -3.38 -13.66 -18.63
N ILE A 383 -4.23 -12.66 -18.91
CA ILE A 383 -5.35 -12.75 -19.85
C ILE A 383 -4.93 -12.33 -21.27
N TRP A 384 -4.24 -11.20 -21.42
CA TRP A 384 -4.08 -10.51 -22.73
C TRP A 384 -2.64 -10.45 -23.30
N ASN A 385 -1.67 -11.18 -22.71
CA ASN A 385 -0.27 -11.19 -23.20
C ASN A 385 -0.02 -12.09 -24.41
#